data_AF-A0A1I6L7Q6-F1
#
_entry.id   AF-A0A1I6L7Q6-F1
#
_cell.length_a   1.000
_cell.length_b   1.000
_cell.length_c   1.000
_cell.angle_alpha   90.00
_cell.angle_beta   90.00
_cell.angle_gamma   90.00
#
_symmetry.space_group_name_H-M   'P 1'
#
loop_
_entity.id
_entity.type
_entity.pdbx_description
1 polymer ?
#
loop_
_entity_poly.entity_id
_entity_poly.type
_entity_poly.pdbx_seq_one_letter_code
_entity_poly.pdbx_strand_id
1 'polypeptide(L)'
;MTSLELTEIVDQRMTDPTVLGRLACNLRSSEEVQQRHHDHRMFSLVWQDVGDSWRCTVYSDDNPERRIAQVDIHENCTVRVESYEPCRITVSPEEGILCLTRYKPL
;
A
#
# COMPACT_ATOMS: atom_id res chain seq x y z
N MET A 1 -3.19 3.15 -13.70
CA MET A 1 -3.29 1.71 -14.03
C MET A 1 -4.71 1.22 -13.79
N THR A 2 -5.13 0.21 -14.54
CA THR A 2 -6.40 -0.50 -14.36
C THR A 2 -6.33 -1.46 -13.17
N SER A 3 -7.49 -1.91 -12.66
CA SER A 3 -7.55 -2.91 -11.59
C SER A 3 -6.87 -4.24 -11.96
N LEU A 4 -6.89 -4.61 -13.24
CA LEU A 4 -6.23 -5.82 -13.74
C LEU A 4 -4.70 -5.70 -13.62
N GLU A 5 -4.13 -4.61 -14.12
CA GLU A 5 -2.68 -4.34 -14.05
C GLU A 5 -2.19 -4.29 -12.59
N LEU A 6 -2.95 -3.66 -11.70
CA LEU A 6 -2.63 -3.62 -10.27
C LEU A 6 -2.65 -5.01 -9.63
N THR A 7 -3.55 -5.89 -10.07
CA THR A 7 -3.62 -7.29 -9.60
C THR A 7 -2.40 -8.08 -10.07
N GLU A 8 -2.01 -7.95 -11.34
CA GLU A 8 -0.80 -8.59 -11.87
C GLU A 8 0.46 -8.16 -11.11
N ILE A 9 0.58 -6.87 -10.78
CA ILE A 9 1.70 -6.35 -9.98
C ILE A 9 1.75 -7.02 -8.61
N VAL A 10 0.61 -7.20 -7.94
CA VAL A 10 0.53 -7.87 -6.64
C VAL A 10 1.01 -9.32 -6.76
N ASP A 11 0.48 -10.06 -7.73
CA ASP A 11 0.72 -11.50 -7.88
C ASP A 11 2.21 -11.85 -8.09
N GLN A 12 3.00 -10.95 -8.69
CA GLN A 12 4.44 -11.13 -8.93
C GLN A 12 5.27 -11.48 -7.68
N ARG A 13 4.80 -11.16 -6.47
CA ARG A 13 5.53 -11.41 -5.21
C ARG A 13 4.80 -12.34 -4.24
N MET A 14 3.58 -12.77 -4.59
CA MET A 14 2.78 -13.62 -3.71
C MET A 14 3.30 -15.08 -3.67
N THR A 15 4.21 -15.46 -4.56
CA THR A 15 4.87 -16.78 -4.53
C THR A 15 6.00 -16.87 -3.51
N ASP A 16 6.47 -15.74 -2.96
CA ASP A 16 7.52 -15.71 -1.94
C ASP A 16 6.96 -16.15 -0.57
N PRO A 17 7.51 -17.20 0.07
CA PRO A 17 6.99 -17.71 1.33
C PRO A 17 7.18 -16.76 2.52
N THR A 18 8.02 -15.73 2.39
CA THR A 18 8.24 -14.70 3.42
C THR A 18 7.20 -13.58 3.36
N VAL A 19 6.50 -13.45 2.23
CA VAL A 19 5.48 -12.43 2.00
C VAL A 19 4.15 -12.88 2.62
N LEU A 20 3.58 -12.03 3.48
CA LEU A 20 2.23 -12.23 4.02
C LEU A 20 1.17 -11.69 3.06
N GLY A 21 1.48 -10.60 2.38
CA GLY A 21 0.84 -10.28 1.11
C GLY A 21 1.25 -8.90 0.61
N ARG A 22 0.60 -8.47 -0.47
CA ARG A 22 1.00 -7.29 -1.20
C ARG A 22 -0.20 -6.51 -1.70
N LEU A 23 -0.03 -5.19 -1.66
CA LEU A 23 -0.97 -4.20 -2.14
C LEU A 23 -0.30 -3.39 -3.27
N ALA A 24 -1.07 -3.04 -4.31
CA ALA A 24 -0.69 -2.05 -5.30
C ALA A 24 -1.86 -1.10 -5.60
N CYS A 25 -1.62 0.20 -5.61
CA CYS A 25 -2.63 1.21 -5.93
C CYS A 25 -2.06 2.36 -6.76
N ASN A 26 -2.95 3.04 -7.49
CA ASN A 26 -2.63 4.29 -8.15
C ASN A 26 -2.39 5.39 -7.11
N LEU A 27 -1.42 6.28 -7.36
CA LEU A 27 -1.18 7.44 -6.51
C LEU A 27 -2.39 8.38 -6.51
N ARG A 28 -2.77 8.88 -5.33
CA ARG A 28 -3.85 9.87 -5.13
C ARG A 28 -5.21 9.41 -5.68
N SER A 29 -5.43 8.11 -5.78
CA SER A 29 -6.69 7.55 -6.28
C SER A 29 -7.75 7.49 -5.19
N SER A 30 -9.00 7.75 -5.55
CA SER A 30 -10.17 7.51 -4.70
C SER A 30 -10.71 6.08 -4.82
N GLU A 31 -10.11 5.26 -5.71
CA GLU A 31 -10.53 3.88 -5.89
C GLU A 31 -10.15 3.04 -4.69
N GLU A 32 -11.14 2.36 -4.14
CA GLU A 32 -10.92 1.38 -3.08
C GLU A 32 -10.19 0.17 -3.68
N VAL A 33 -9.02 -0.13 -3.14
CA VAL A 33 -8.26 -1.33 -3.50
C VAL A 33 -8.38 -2.32 -2.37
N GLN A 34 -9.11 -3.40 -2.62
CA GLN A 34 -9.20 -4.54 -1.71
C GLN A 34 -8.42 -5.72 -2.32
N GLN A 35 -7.36 -6.14 -1.62
CA GLN A 35 -6.51 -7.26 -2.07
C GLN A 35 -6.36 -8.25 -0.91
N ARG A 36 -6.46 -9.55 -1.23
CA ARG A 36 -6.49 -10.65 -0.25
C ARG A 36 -5.10 -11.26 -0.05
N HIS A 37 -4.72 -11.45 1.22
CA HIS A 37 -3.39 -11.85 1.63
C HIS A 37 -3.35 -13.32 2.09
N HIS A 38 -2.14 -13.89 2.23
CA HIS A 38 -1.93 -15.28 2.68
C HIS A 38 -2.38 -15.50 4.12
N ASP A 39 -2.35 -14.46 4.95
CA ASP A 39 -2.82 -14.48 6.34
C ASP A 39 -4.32 -14.20 6.47
N HIS A 40 -5.06 -14.24 5.36
CA HIS A 40 -6.50 -13.95 5.27
C HIS A 40 -6.90 -12.53 5.70
N ARG A 41 -5.95 -11.62 5.94
CA ARG A 41 -6.25 -10.22 6.16
C ARG A 41 -6.60 -9.55 4.83
N MET A 42 -7.49 -8.58 4.90
CA MET A 42 -7.85 -7.69 3.82
C MET A 42 -7.33 -6.30 4.16
N PHE A 43 -6.75 -5.61 3.19
CA PHE A 43 -6.31 -4.23 3.37
C PHE A 43 -7.19 -3.30 2.60
N SER A 44 -7.40 -2.15 3.21
CA SER A 44 -8.00 -0.97 2.63
C SER A 44 -6.98 0.16 2.70
N LEU A 45 -7.11 1.11 1.79
CA LEU A 45 -6.28 2.30 1.77
C LEU A 45 -7.14 3.52 1.54
N VAL A 46 -6.70 4.66 2.06
CA VAL A 46 -7.34 5.95 1.83
C VAL A 46 -6.28 6.98 1.49
N TRP A 47 -6.52 7.70 0.40
CA TRP A 47 -5.77 8.90 0.03
C TRP A 47 -6.48 10.14 0.57
N GLN A 48 -5.71 11.06 1.16
CA GLN A 48 -6.20 12.33 1.69
C GLN A 48 -5.26 13.45 1.28
N ASP A 49 -5.82 14.57 0.81
CA ASP A 49 -5.08 15.82 0.67
C ASP A 49 -4.95 16.48 2.05
N VAL A 50 -3.72 16.72 2.48
CA VAL A 50 -3.42 17.36 3.77
C VAL A 50 -2.75 18.74 3.60
N GLY A 51 -2.86 19.33 2.41
CA GLY A 51 -2.37 20.66 2.07
C GLY A 51 -1.04 20.63 1.33
N ASP A 52 0.05 20.32 2.03
CA ASP A 52 1.41 20.30 1.46
C ASP A 52 1.84 18.93 0.89
N SER A 53 0.97 17.95 1.04
CA SER A 53 1.22 16.55 0.69
C SER A 53 -0.07 15.77 0.49
N TRP A 54 0.06 14.65 -0.20
CA TRP A 54 -0.97 13.62 -0.29
C TRP A 54 -0.61 12.46 0.63
N ARG A 55 -1.49 12.15 1.57
CA ARG A 55 -1.33 11.08 2.54
C ARG A 55 -2.07 9.83 2.09
N CYS A 56 -1.36 8.73 1.94
CA CYS A 56 -1.92 7.39 1.85
C CYS A 56 -1.84 6.71 3.21
N THR A 57 -2.96 6.28 3.76
CA THR A 57 -2.97 5.44 4.97
C THR A 57 -3.48 4.06 4.59
N VAL A 58 -2.71 3.02 4.94
CA VAL A 58 -3.06 1.62 4.71
C VAL A 58 -3.52 1.00 6.02
N TYR A 59 -4.73 0.45 5.99
CA TYR A 59 -5.39 -0.19 7.12
C TYR A 59 -5.52 -1.69 6.90
N SER A 60 -5.78 -2.38 7.99
CA SER A 60 -6.20 -3.76 7.96
C SER A 60 -7.68 -3.84 8.34
N ASP A 61 -8.49 -4.54 7.56
CA ASP A 61 -9.95 -4.56 7.73
C ASP A 61 -10.38 -5.30 9.00
N ASP A 62 -9.50 -6.12 9.59
CA ASP A 62 -9.73 -6.77 10.89
C ASP A 62 -9.75 -5.78 12.06
N ASN A 63 -9.14 -4.60 11.89
CA ASN A 63 -9.19 -3.50 12.85
C ASN A 63 -8.87 -2.15 12.16
N PRO A 64 -9.87 -1.30 11.88
CA PRO A 64 -9.68 0.01 11.25
C PRO A 64 -8.77 0.97 12.01
N GLU A 65 -8.58 0.78 13.32
CA GLU A 65 -7.65 1.57 14.12
C GLU A 65 -6.19 1.11 13.95
N ARG A 66 -5.98 -0.08 13.37
CA ARG A 66 -4.65 -0.67 13.13
C ARG A 66 -4.12 -0.27 11.76
N ARG A 67 -3.33 0.80 11.76
CA ARG A 67 -2.53 1.22 10.60
C ARG A 67 -1.42 0.20 10.33
N ILE A 68 -1.24 -0.16 9.07
CA ILE A 68 -0.09 -0.95 8.60
C ILE A 68 1.05 -0.01 8.23
N ALA A 69 0.73 1.05 7.48
CA ALA A 69 1.66 2.08 7.08
C ALA A 69 0.95 3.38 6.73
N GLN A 70 1.70 4.47 6.76
CA GLN A 70 1.31 5.77 6.23
C GLN A 70 2.42 6.28 5.31
N VAL A 71 2.03 6.83 4.17
CA VAL A 71 2.95 7.36 3.16
C VAL A 71 2.48 8.75 2.76
N ASP A 72 3.28 9.76 3.06
CA ASP A 72 3.02 11.15 2.66
C ASP A 72 3.91 11.49 1.46
N ILE A 73 3.30 11.95 0.38
CA ILE A 73 3.99 12.36 -0.86
C ILE A 73 3.79 13.87 -1.03
N HIS A 74 4.86 14.63 -0.81
CA HIS A 74 4.88 16.08 -0.98
C HIS A 74 4.98 16.47 -2.46
N GLU A 75 4.57 17.70 -2.78
CA GLU A 75 4.65 18.25 -4.14
C GLU A 75 6.09 18.31 -4.70
N ASN A 76 7.08 18.47 -3.81
CA ASN A 76 8.49 18.47 -4.17
C ASN A 76 9.10 17.06 -4.29
N CYS A 77 8.26 16.03 -4.40
CA CYS A 77 8.62 14.61 -4.46
C CYS A 77 9.29 14.05 -3.20
N THR A 78 9.31 14.79 -2.08
CA THR A 78 9.72 14.21 -0.79
C THR A 78 8.69 13.18 -0.35
N VAL A 79 9.16 12.00 0.05
CA VAL A 79 8.30 10.92 0.57
C VAL A 79 8.63 10.71 2.04
N ARG A 80 7.60 10.75 2.91
CA ARG A 80 7.70 10.34 4.31
C ARG A 80 6.94 9.05 4.51
N VAL A 81 7.52 8.13 5.27
CA VAL A 81 6.95 6.80 5.50
C VAL A 81 6.96 6.51 6.98
N GLU A 82 5.79 6.17 7.51
CA GLU A 82 5.64 5.54 8.81
C GLU A 82 5.18 4.10 8.59
N SER A 83 5.90 3.15 9.17
CA SER A 83 5.60 1.72 9.09
C SER A 83 5.35 1.20 10.50
N TYR A 84 4.21 0.55 10.68
CA TYR A 84 3.77 0.01 11.97
C TYR A 84 3.90 -1.52 12.01
N GLU A 85 4.09 -2.15 10.85
CA GLU A 85 4.36 -3.58 10.68
C GLU A 85 5.50 -3.79 9.69
N PRO A 86 6.29 -4.88 9.78
CA PRO A 86 7.34 -5.19 8.82
C PRO A 86 6.84 -5.17 7.37
N CYS A 87 7.22 -4.13 6.64
CA CYS A 87 6.79 -3.94 5.28
C CYS A 87 7.86 -3.26 4.42
N ARG A 88 7.75 -3.48 3.11
CA ARG A 88 8.45 -2.72 2.08
C ARG A 88 7.43 -1.84 1.37
N ILE A 89 7.78 -0.57 1.23
CA ILE A 89 6.99 0.41 0.49
C ILE A 89 7.80 0.86 -0.71
N THR A 90 7.19 0.81 -1.87
CA THR A 90 7.73 1.34 -3.12
C THR A 90 6.78 2.41 -3.61
N VAL A 91 7.29 3.62 -3.84
CA VAL A 91 6.57 4.71 -4.50
C VAL A 91 7.24 4.92 -5.85
N SER A 92 6.47 4.79 -6.93
CA SER A 92 6.93 4.98 -8.31
C SER A 92 6.10 6.11 -8.93
N PRO A 93 6.56 7.38 -8.82
CA PRO A 93 5.83 8.51 -9.39
C PRO A 93 5.69 8.43 -10.92
N GLU A 94 6.70 7.90 -11.61
CA GLU A 94 6.72 7.76 -13.07
C GLU A 94 5.65 6.78 -13.56
N GLU A 95 5.46 5.68 -12.85
CA GLU A 95 4.42 4.68 -13.14
C GLU A 95 3.07 5.05 -12.51
N GLY A 96 3.06 6.07 -11.64
CA GLY A 96 1.87 6.52 -10.92
C GLY A 96 1.36 5.52 -9.88
N ILE A 97 2.25 4.73 -9.25
CA ILE A 97 1.85 3.68 -8.30
C ILE A 97 2.53 3.77 -6.93
N LEU A 98 1.82 3.23 -5.93
CA LEU A 98 2.34 2.85 -4.63
C LEU A 98 2.15 1.34 -4.44
N CYS A 99 3.20 0.65 -4.02
CA CYS A 99 3.14 -0.75 -3.62
C CYS A 99 3.56 -0.92 -2.17
N LEU A 100 2.85 -1.78 -1.45
CA LEU A 100 3.20 -2.20 -0.09
C LEU A 100 3.28 -3.72 -0.04
N THR A 101 4.39 -4.27 0.44
CA THR A 101 4.56 -5.70 0.69
C THR A 101 4.77 -5.94 2.17
N ARG A 102 3.94 -6.76 2.81
CA ARG A 102 4.11 -7.19 4.20
C ARG A 102 4.90 -8.47 4.29
N TYR A 103 5.72 -8.58 5.32
CA TYR A 103 6.54 -9.76 5.58
C TYR A 103 6.17 -10.40 6.91
N LYS A 104 6.46 -11.70 7.01
CA LYS A 104 6.47 -12.39 8.30
C LYS A 104 7.48 -11.70 9.22
N PRO A 105 7.13 -11.42 10.50
CA PRO A 105 8.13 -10.98 11.47
C PRO A 105 9.22 -12.06 11.61
N LEU A 106 10.47 -11.62 11.69
CA LEU A 106 11.64 -12.49 11.91
C LEU A 106 11.64 -13.11 13.31
#